data_AF-A0A7S2G541-F1
#
_entry.id   AF-A0A7S2G541-F1
#
_cell.length_a   1.000
_cell.length_b   1.000
_cell.length_c   1.000
_cell.angle_alpha   90.00
_cell.angle_beta   90.00
_cell.angle_gamma   90.00
#
_symmetry.space_group_name_H-M   'P 1'
#
loop_
_entity.id
_entity.type
_entity.pdbx_description
1 polymer ?
#
loop_
_entity_poly.entity_id
_entity_poly.type
_entity_poly.pdbx_seq_one_letter_code
_entity_poly.pdbx_strand_id
1 'polypeptide(L)'
;MKELGIDVVLVMGHDRLFQQLLKTCSSDLVDNKVTVVKLPRSGGVVNRDPGVRSLQRSRRIKHYFYSSTLPQDTQPSGAVEGEKGKDNTIPPPLPLSPCPIDLKLSQVKLWAFVGGGRTSSVELDGLLPVTGESTIDPCALERIEPTTALLHTLMAVYHAPEEDSEEDELKFVQEGTIAGFVVVQEISVDRQSMTVLAPCPGRLPSVHLVSGGVKWME
;
A
#
# COMPACT_ATOMS: atom_id res chain seq x y z
N MET A 1 -14.05 -8.80 -13.33
CA MET A 1 -13.89 -10.20 -13.78
C MET A 1 -13.30 -10.28 -15.18
N LYS A 2 -13.80 -9.48 -16.14
CA LYS A 2 -13.27 -9.43 -17.51
C LYS A 2 -11.81 -8.94 -17.59
N GLU A 3 -11.49 -7.85 -16.88
CA GLU A 3 -10.14 -7.25 -16.90
C GLU A 3 -9.04 -8.17 -16.36
N LEU A 4 -9.36 -8.98 -15.35
CA LEU A 4 -8.43 -9.94 -14.74
C LEU A 4 -8.51 -11.35 -15.37
N GLY A 5 -9.37 -11.57 -16.37
CA GLY A 5 -9.55 -12.88 -17.02
C GLY A 5 -9.88 -14.01 -16.03
N ILE A 6 -10.80 -13.78 -15.08
CA ILE A 6 -11.05 -14.73 -13.99
C ILE A 6 -11.98 -15.86 -14.44
N ASP A 7 -11.53 -17.11 -14.32
CA ASP A 7 -12.32 -18.31 -14.60
C ASP A 7 -13.07 -18.87 -13.38
N VAL A 8 -12.55 -18.66 -12.16
CA VAL A 8 -13.08 -19.28 -10.93
C VAL A 8 -13.21 -18.26 -9.80
N VAL A 9 -14.38 -18.24 -9.16
CA VAL A 9 -14.68 -17.40 -7.99
C VAL A 9 -14.99 -18.29 -6.79
N LEU A 10 -14.22 -18.14 -5.71
CA LEU A 10 -14.39 -18.89 -4.47
C LEU A 10 -15.10 -18.03 -3.41
N VAL A 11 -16.28 -18.47 -2.95
CA VAL A 11 -17.06 -17.77 -1.93
C VAL A 11 -16.93 -18.48 -0.59
N MET A 12 -16.26 -17.84 0.38
CA MET A 12 -16.02 -18.43 1.71
C MET A 12 -17.11 -18.07 2.72
N GLY A 13 -17.87 -19.07 3.16
CA GLY A 13 -18.78 -18.97 4.32
C GLY A 13 -19.90 -17.93 4.21
N HIS A 14 -20.31 -17.53 3.00
CA HIS A 14 -21.33 -16.51 2.80
C HIS A 14 -22.36 -16.93 1.74
N ASP A 15 -23.45 -17.56 2.18
CA ASP A 15 -24.51 -18.10 1.32
C ASP A 15 -25.23 -17.07 0.45
N ARG A 16 -25.63 -15.94 1.04
CA ARG A 16 -26.35 -14.89 0.30
C ARG A 16 -25.50 -14.30 -0.84
N LEU A 17 -24.21 -14.09 -0.60
CA LEU A 17 -23.25 -13.62 -1.60
C LEU A 17 -23.04 -14.66 -2.70
N PHE A 18 -22.95 -15.95 -2.35
CA PHE A 18 -22.85 -17.02 -3.34
C PHE A 18 -24.04 -17.04 -4.29
N GLN A 19 -25.27 -16.95 -3.77
CA GLN A 19 -26.47 -16.90 -4.59
C GLN A 19 -26.55 -15.63 -5.44
N GLN A 20 -26.10 -14.49 -4.91
CA GLN A 20 -26.06 -13.23 -5.64
C GLN A 20 -25.05 -13.30 -6.80
N LEU A 21 -23.84 -13.80 -6.55
CA LEU A 21 -22.81 -13.99 -7.57
C LEU A 21 -23.22 -15.03 -8.60
N LEU A 22 -23.87 -16.12 -8.21
CA LEU A 22 -24.38 -17.11 -9.14
C LEU A 22 -25.37 -16.46 -10.13
N LYS A 23 -26.31 -15.64 -9.64
CA LYS A 23 -27.26 -14.91 -10.50
C LYS A 23 -26.59 -13.89 -11.41
N THR A 24 -25.67 -13.08 -10.88
CA THR A 24 -24.96 -12.04 -11.65
C THR A 24 -24.06 -12.68 -12.71
N CYS A 25 -23.27 -13.68 -12.33
CA CYS A 25 -22.37 -14.38 -13.26
C CYS A 25 -23.16 -15.21 -14.29
N SER A 26 -24.33 -15.76 -13.96
CA SER A 26 -25.18 -16.44 -14.94
C SER A 26 -25.86 -15.50 -15.97
N SER A 27 -25.96 -14.20 -15.67
CA SER A 27 -26.57 -13.21 -16.57
C SER A 27 -25.57 -12.60 -17.57
N ASP A 28 -24.28 -12.59 -17.22
CA ASP A 28 -23.22 -11.90 -17.98
C ASP A 28 -22.51 -12.83 -18.99
N LEU A 29 -23.18 -13.93 -19.36
CA LEU A 29 -22.61 -15.21 -19.82
C LEU A 29 -22.39 -15.37 -21.34
N VAL A 30 -22.30 -14.29 -22.12
CA VAL A 30 -22.05 -14.44 -23.58
C VAL A 30 -20.57 -14.68 -23.91
N ASP A 31 -19.62 -14.21 -23.09
CA ASP A 31 -18.19 -14.27 -23.43
C ASP A 31 -17.24 -14.94 -22.41
N ASN A 32 -17.63 -15.13 -21.14
CA ASN A 32 -16.74 -15.73 -20.14
C ASN A 32 -17.48 -16.63 -19.15
N LYS A 33 -17.20 -17.94 -19.18
CA LYS A 33 -17.81 -18.94 -18.31
C LYS A 33 -17.15 -18.95 -16.93
N VAL A 34 -17.50 -17.99 -16.08
CA VAL A 34 -16.99 -17.92 -14.71
C VAL A 34 -17.66 -18.98 -13.83
N THR A 35 -16.87 -19.84 -13.18
CA THR A 35 -17.34 -20.88 -12.25
C THR A 35 -17.33 -20.38 -10.82
N VAL A 36 -18.48 -20.36 -10.16
CA VAL A 36 -18.61 -19.93 -8.76
C VAL A 36 -18.67 -21.16 -7.84
N VAL A 37 -17.74 -21.27 -6.89
CA VAL A 37 -17.65 -22.38 -5.93
C VAL A 37 -17.78 -21.87 -4.51
N LYS A 38 -18.64 -22.50 -3.71
CA LYS A 38 -18.78 -22.20 -2.28
C LYS A 38 -17.82 -23.05 -1.45
N LEU A 39 -17.09 -22.42 -0.53
CA LEU A 39 -16.21 -23.09 0.42
C LEU A 39 -16.65 -22.82 1.87
N PRO A 40 -16.61 -23.84 2.76
CA PRO A 40 -16.83 -23.63 4.18
C PRO A 40 -15.66 -22.88 4.80
N ARG A 41 -15.92 -22.10 5.87
CA ARG A 41 -14.83 -21.51 6.68
C ARG A 41 -14.17 -22.60 7.52
N SER A 42 -12.85 -22.56 7.61
CA SER A 42 -12.11 -23.44 8.52
C SER A 42 -12.45 -23.12 9.98
N GLY A 43 -12.52 -24.15 10.84
CA GLY A 43 -12.82 -24.02 12.27
C GLY A 43 -11.78 -23.22 13.06
N GLY A 44 -10.56 -23.08 12.54
CA GLY A 44 -9.50 -22.25 13.15
C GLY A 44 -9.58 -20.76 12.83
N VAL A 45 -10.57 -20.31 12.05
CA VAL A 45 -10.70 -18.89 11.66
C VAL A 45 -11.32 -18.08 12.80
N VAL A 46 -10.52 -17.19 13.38
CA VAL A 46 -10.97 -16.27 14.44
C VAL A 46 -11.25 -14.89 13.87
N ASN A 47 -12.32 -14.24 14.35
CA ASN A 47 -12.62 -12.86 14.00
C ASN A 47 -11.56 -11.91 14.60
N ARG A 48 -10.96 -11.08 13.74
CA ARG A 48 -9.91 -10.12 14.13
C ARG A 48 -10.55 -8.76 14.41
N ASP A 49 -10.32 -8.21 15.58
CA ASP A 49 -10.73 -6.85 15.93
C ASP A 49 -9.91 -5.80 15.13
N PRO A 50 -10.38 -4.54 15.06
CA PRO A 50 -9.68 -3.47 14.35
C PRO A 50 -8.26 -3.19 14.89
N GLY A 51 -8.03 -3.38 16.19
CA GLY A 51 -6.73 -3.19 16.82
C GLY A 51 -5.70 -4.20 16.31
N VAL A 52 -6.07 -5.48 16.27
CA VAL A 52 -5.21 -6.51 15.67
C VAL A 52 -4.93 -6.24 14.20
N ARG A 53 -5.91 -5.77 13.41
CA ARG A 53 -5.67 -5.40 12.00
C ARG A 53 -4.72 -4.21 11.87
N SER A 54 -4.85 -3.20 12.73
CA SER A 54 -3.95 -2.04 12.75
C SER A 54 -2.52 -2.46 13.13
N LEU A 55 -2.37 -3.27 14.17
CA LEU A 55 -1.09 -3.82 14.61
C LEU A 55 -0.42 -4.66 13.50
N GLN A 56 -1.16 -5.53 12.82
CA GLN A 56 -0.61 -6.34 11.73
C GLN A 56 -0.19 -5.47 10.54
N ARG A 57 -0.91 -4.38 10.25
CA ARG A 57 -0.52 -3.40 9.24
C ARG A 57 0.81 -2.73 9.60
N SER A 58 0.94 -2.23 10.83
CA SER A 58 2.19 -1.62 11.32
C SER A 58 3.36 -2.60 11.30
N ARG A 59 3.12 -3.87 11.67
CA ARG A 59 4.13 -4.94 11.55
C ARG A 59 4.56 -5.16 10.11
N ARG A 60 3.63 -5.07 9.15
CA ARG A 60 3.95 -5.28 7.74
C ARG A 60 4.72 -4.12 7.12
N ILE A 61 4.42 -2.89 7.54
CA ILE A 61 5.21 -1.71 7.19
C ILE A 61 6.62 -1.83 7.77
N LYS A 62 6.75 -2.15 9.06
CA LYS A 62 8.06 -2.40 9.68
C LYS A 62 8.85 -3.49 8.95
N HIS A 63 8.19 -4.59 8.58
CA HIS A 63 8.82 -5.67 7.83
C HIS A 63 9.31 -5.24 6.44
N TYR A 64 8.59 -4.33 5.77
CA TYR A 64 9.03 -3.78 4.48
C TYR A 64 10.37 -3.03 4.60
N PHE A 65 10.55 -2.23 5.65
CA PHE A 65 11.76 -1.41 5.83
C PHE A 65 12.93 -2.18 6.46
N TYR A 66 12.66 -3.03 7.44
CA TYR A 66 13.70 -3.64 8.27
C TYR A 66 14.00 -5.10 7.91
N SER A 67 13.21 -5.73 7.04
CA SER A 67 13.32 -7.17 6.72
C SER A 67 13.58 -7.99 7.99
N SER A 68 12.67 -7.90 8.97
CA SER A 68 12.74 -8.84 10.09
C SER A 68 12.30 -10.20 9.55
N THR A 69 13.13 -11.23 9.67
CA THR A 69 12.64 -12.61 9.62
C THR A 69 11.37 -12.66 10.45
N LEU A 70 10.23 -13.02 9.84
CA LEU A 70 9.02 -13.25 10.63
C LEU A 70 9.44 -14.27 11.70
N PRO A 71 9.29 -13.99 13.01
CA PRO A 71 9.57 -14.99 14.02
C PRO A 71 8.46 -16.04 13.96
N GLN A 72 8.57 -16.98 13.01
CA GLN A 72 7.83 -18.22 12.89
C GLN A 72 8.74 -19.23 12.18
N ASP A 73 9.72 -19.76 12.92
CA ASP A 73 10.13 -21.18 12.92
C ASP A 73 11.48 -21.37 13.64
N THR A 74 11.57 -20.89 14.88
CA THR A 74 12.56 -21.42 15.80
C THR A 74 11.84 -21.75 17.09
N GLN A 75 11.29 -22.97 17.12
CA GLN A 75 11.15 -23.71 18.36
C GLN A 75 12.49 -23.60 19.11
N PRO A 76 12.51 -23.40 20.44
CA PRO A 76 13.74 -23.42 21.20
C PRO A 76 14.25 -24.85 21.26
N SER A 77 14.96 -25.30 20.22
CA SER A 77 15.76 -26.52 20.30
C SER A 77 17.16 -26.10 20.73
N GLY A 78 17.55 -26.60 21.90
CA GLY A 78 18.77 -26.25 22.60
C GLY A 78 20.03 -26.39 21.75
N ALA A 79 21.06 -25.68 22.20
CA ALA A 79 22.41 -25.76 21.70
C ALA A 79 22.86 -27.21 21.52
N VAL A 80 23.19 -27.57 20.29
CA VAL A 80 24.09 -28.69 20.00
C VAL A 80 25.06 -28.20 18.94
N GLU A 81 26.28 -27.91 19.40
CA GLU A 81 27.47 -27.80 18.56
C GLU A 81 27.73 -29.16 17.91
N GLY A 82 27.85 -29.21 16.58
CA GLY A 82 28.11 -30.45 15.83
C GLY A 82 28.34 -30.18 14.34
N GLU A 83 29.41 -30.76 13.80
CA GLU A 83 30.09 -30.38 12.57
C GLU A 83 29.43 -30.85 11.24
N LYS A 84 29.78 -30.12 10.16
CA LYS A 84 29.93 -30.54 8.75
C LYS A 84 28.77 -31.27 8.05
N GLY A 85 28.06 -30.51 7.20
CA GLY A 85 27.36 -31.00 6.02
C GLY A 85 27.14 -29.85 5.04
N LYS A 86 27.43 -30.05 3.74
CA LYS A 86 27.09 -29.08 2.68
C LYS A 86 25.57 -29.01 2.56
N ASP A 87 24.96 -28.03 3.22
CA ASP A 87 23.52 -27.78 3.16
C ASP A 87 23.23 -26.63 2.19
N ASN A 88 22.23 -26.81 1.33
CA ASN A 88 21.65 -25.76 0.48
C ASN A 88 20.79 -24.83 1.35
N THR A 89 21.33 -24.37 2.47
CA THR A 89 20.66 -23.43 3.35
C THR A 89 20.62 -22.11 2.60
N ILE A 90 19.43 -21.74 2.12
CA ILE A 90 19.15 -20.40 1.61
C ILE A 90 19.62 -19.45 2.70
N PRO A 91 20.62 -18.58 2.44
CA PRO A 91 21.14 -17.68 3.46
C PRO A 91 19.97 -16.86 4.01
N PRO A 92 19.91 -16.62 5.33
CA PRO A 92 18.85 -15.79 5.89
C PRO A 92 18.82 -14.47 5.12
N PRO A 93 17.63 -13.99 4.70
CA PRO A 93 17.54 -12.76 3.94
C PRO A 93 18.26 -11.67 4.72
N LEU A 94 19.23 -11.02 4.08
CA LEU A 94 20.02 -9.96 4.70
C LEU A 94 19.04 -8.91 5.24
N PRO A 95 19.20 -8.46 6.50
CA PRO A 95 18.34 -7.43 7.05
C PRO A 95 18.47 -6.19 6.16
N LEU A 96 17.32 -5.61 5.80
CA LEU A 96 17.31 -4.33 5.14
C LEU A 96 17.70 -3.28 6.19
N SER A 97 18.58 -2.38 5.80
CA SER A 97 19.02 -1.26 6.63
C SER A 97 18.35 -0.02 6.07
N PRO A 98 17.16 0.35 6.58
CA PRO A 98 16.47 1.52 6.08
C PRO A 98 17.30 2.76 6.38
N CYS A 99 17.29 3.70 5.45
CA CYS A 99 18.18 4.85 5.46
C CYS A 99 17.35 6.14 5.36
N PRO A 100 17.56 7.12 6.27
CA PRO A 100 17.00 8.45 6.09
C PRO A 100 17.68 9.14 4.89
N ILE A 101 16.86 9.70 4.00
CA ILE A 101 17.29 10.45 2.83
C ILE A 101 16.70 11.85 2.92
N ASP A 102 17.56 12.85 2.86
CA ASP A 102 17.16 14.25 2.78
C ASP A 102 16.87 14.64 1.33
N LEU A 103 15.67 15.17 1.13
CA LEU A 103 15.15 15.63 -0.15
C LEU A 103 14.82 17.11 -0.08
N LYS A 104 15.05 17.83 -1.17
CA LYS A 104 14.59 19.21 -1.32
C LYS A 104 13.12 19.21 -1.75
N LEU A 105 12.28 20.00 -1.08
CA LEU A 105 10.86 20.13 -1.44
C LEU A 105 10.67 20.62 -2.88
N SER A 106 11.61 21.40 -3.41
CA SER A 106 11.57 21.87 -4.81
C SER A 106 11.80 20.78 -5.85
N GLN A 107 12.42 19.66 -5.46
CA GLN A 107 12.72 18.56 -6.37
C GLN A 107 11.66 17.47 -6.35
N VAL A 108 10.76 17.48 -5.37
CA VAL A 108 9.76 16.44 -5.16
C VAL A 108 8.40 16.92 -5.64
N LYS A 109 7.69 16.07 -6.38
CA LYS A 109 6.30 16.31 -6.80
C LYS A 109 5.38 15.46 -5.94
N LEU A 110 4.60 16.13 -5.10
CA LEU A 110 3.68 15.48 -4.17
C LEU A 110 2.27 15.45 -4.75
N TRP A 111 1.63 14.28 -4.65
CA TRP A 111 0.30 14.03 -5.18
C TRP A 111 -0.61 13.39 -4.13
N ALA A 112 -1.92 13.61 -4.21
CA ALA A 112 -2.92 12.97 -3.35
C ALA A 112 -4.20 12.67 -4.10
N PHE A 113 -4.89 11.60 -3.70
CA PHE A 113 -6.22 11.28 -4.22
C PHE A 113 -7.29 12.09 -3.50
N VAL A 114 -8.15 12.78 -4.26
CA VAL A 114 -9.14 13.74 -3.74
C VAL A 114 -10.56 13.15 -3.67
N GLY A 115 -10.93 12.25 -4.58
CA GLY A 115 -12.30 11.71 -4.64
C GLY A 115 -12.59 10.49 -3.78
N GLY A 116 -11.59 9.95 -3.08
CA GLY A 116 -11.67 8.61 -2.51
C GLY A 116 -12.30 8.50 -1.12
N GLY A 117 -13.35 9.26 -0.76
CA GLY A 117 -14.23 9.03 0.42
C GLY A 117 -13.54 8.71 1.76
N ARG A 118 -12.26 9.03 1.92
CA ARG A 118 -11.45 8.74 3.10
C ARG A 118 -10.99 10.07 3.62
N THR A 119 -11.49 10.40 4.82
CA THR A 119 -10.89 11.25 5.84
C THR A 119 -9.49 11.74 5.45
N SER A 120 -9.42 12.81 4.67
CA SER A 120 -8.19 13.55 4.51
C SER A 120 -7.86 14.07 5.92
N SER A 121 -6.76 13.61 6.51
CA SER A 121 -6.16 14.32 7.65
C SER A 121 -5.53 15.65 7.22
N VAL A 122 -5.79 16.10 5.99
CA VAL A 122 -5.92 17.52 5.70
C VAL A 122 -7.34 17.89 6.12
N GLU A 123 -7.48 18.30 7.38
CA GLU A 123 -8.64 19.05 7.81
C GLU A 123 -8.65 20.35 7.00
N LEU A 124 -9.32 20.35 5.85
CA LEU A 124 -9.75 21.58 5.23
C LEU A 124 -11.00 22.00 6.00
N ASP A 125 -10.77 22.80 7.03
CA ASP A 125 -11.79 23.44 7.84
C ASP A 125 -12.66 24.34 6.93
N GLY A 126 -13.95 24.02 6.79
CA GLY A 126 -14.89 24.89 6.08
C GLY A 126 -15.94 24.20 5.20
N LEU A 127 -17.01 23.73 5.84
CA LEU A 127 -18.42 23.86 5.39
C LEU A 127 -18.74 23.70 3.88
N LEU A 128 -19.16 22.52 3.41
CA LEU A 128 -20.08 22.37 2.25
C LEU A 128 -20.87 21.03 2.34
N PRO A 129 -22.05 20.92 1.69
CA PRO A 129 -23.28 20.53 2.37
C PRO A 129 -23.67 19.06 2.16
N VAL A 130 -24.33 18.52 3.19
CA VAL A 130 -25.06 17.25 3.17
C VAL A 130 -26.29 17.42 2.27
N THR A 131 -26.15 17.28 0.95
CA THR A 131 -27.16 16.79 -0.02
C THR A 131 -26.72 17.07 -1.45
N GLY A 132 -25.88 16.19 -1.99
CA GLY A 132 -25.58 16.09 -3.41
C GLY A 132 -24.86 14.77 -3.63
N GLU A 133 -25.30 13.97 -4.59
CA GLU A 133 -24.52 12.80 -5.03
C GLU A 133 -23.16 13.34 -5.50
N SER A 134 -22.09 13.06 -4.74
CA SER A 134 -20.76 13.51 -5.10
C SER A 134 -20.31 12.74 -6.34
N THR A 135 -20.49 13.34 -7.51
CA THR A 135 -19.89 12.95 -8.80
C THR A 135 -18.40 13.31 -8.82
N ILE A 136 -17.69 13.13 -7.71
CA ILE A 136 -16.25 13.35 -7.65
C ILE A 136 -15.62 12.03 -8.07
N ASP A 137 -14.82 12.07 -9.13
CA ASP A 137 -14.07 10.90 -9.59
C ASP A 137 -13.21 10.37 -8.42
N PRO A 138 -13.48 9.16 -7.91
CA PRO A 138 -12.77 8.62 -6.76
C PRO A 138 -11.27 8.43 -7.01
N CYS A 139 -10.85 8.43 -8.29
CA CYS A 139 -9.47 8.29 -8.71
C CYS A 139 -8.80 9.62 -9.09
N ALA A 140 -9.48 10.77 -8.93
CA ALA A 140 -8.89 12.07 -9.18
C ALA A 140 -7.66 12.29 -8.29
N LEU A 141 -6.54 12.62 -8.92
CA LEU A 141 -5.25 12.88 -8.30
C LEU A 141 -4.89 14.35 -8.48
N GLU A 142 -4.52 15.02 -7.40
CA GLU A 142 -4.14 16.44 -7.40
C GLU A 142 -2.77 16.66 -6.77
N ARG A 143 -2.11 17.74 -7.19
CA ARG A 143 -0.84 18.17 -6.60
C ARG A 143 -1.09 18.79 -5.24
N ILE A 144 -0.35 18.33 -4.24
CA ILE A 144 -0.48 18.84 -2.86
C ILE A 144 0.73 19.65 -2.45
N GLU A 145 0.51 20.64 -1.60
CA GLU A 145 1.59 21.41 -1.01
C GLU A 145 2.25 20.65 0.15
N PRO A 146 3.59 20.75 0.29
CA PRO A 146 4.31 20.10 1.37
C PRO A 146 3.93 20.69 2.72
N THR A 147 3.10 19.95 3.47
CA THR A 147 2.57 20.38 4.78
C THR A 147 3.01 19.41 5.88
N THR A 148 3.14 19.90 7.11
CA THR A 148 3.43 19.06 8.29
C THR A 148 2.43 17.93 8.52
N ALA A 149 1.23 18.00 7.95
CA ALA A 149 0.24 16.94 7.95
C ALA A 149 0.74 15.62 7.31
N LEU A 150 1.75 15.71 6.42
CA LEU A 150 2.37 14.56 5.75
C LEU A 150 3.35 13.80 6.63
N LEU A 151 3.68 14.30 7.82
CA LEU A 151 4.54 13.63 8.77
C LEU A 151 4.01 12.22 9.09
N HIS A 152 4.92 11.24 9.14
CA HIS A 152 4.65 9.82 9.37
C HIS A 152 3.74 9.17 8.33
N THR A 153 3.52 9.82 7.18
CA THR A 153 2.69 9.27 6.11
C THR A 153 3.51 8.33 5.24
N LEU A 154 2.96 7.15 4.95
CA LEU A 154 3.50 6.23 3.96
C LEU A 154 3.17 6.76 2.56
N MET A 155 4.21 7.07 1.79
CA MET A 155 4.11 7.56 0.42
C MET A 155 4.59 6.49 -0.55
N ALA A 156 3.91 6.40 -1.69
CA ALA A 156 4.32 5.55 -2.80
C ALA A 156 5.22 6.34 -3.75
N VAL A 157 6.35 5.75 -4.13
CA VAL A 157 7.28 6.30 -5.14
C VAL A 157 6.84 5.76 -6.50
N TYR A 158 6.31 6.62 -7.36
CA TYR A 158 5.87 6.22 -8.70
C TYR A 158 7.01 6.32 -9.70
N HIS A 159 7.12 5.35 -10.59
CA HIS A 159 8.06 5.43 -11.69
C HIS A 159 7.41 6.19 -12.86
N ALA A 160 7.58 7.51 -12.87
CA ALA A 160 7.16 8.37 -13.98
C ALA A 160 8.39 9.01 -14.63
N PRO A 161 8.47 9.06 -15.98
CA PRO A 161 9.47 9.84 -16.70
C PRO A 161 9.26 11.34 -16.44
N GLU A 162 10.34 12.12 -16.45
CA GLU A 162 10.25 13.58 -16.45
C GLU A 162 9.77 14.02 -17.84
N GLU A 163 8.52 14.45 -17.93
CA GLU A 163 7.89 14.95 -19.15
C GLU A 163 7.57 16.45 -18.98
N ASP A 164 7.58 17.20 -20.08
CA ASP A 164 7.39 18.65 -20.02
C ASP A 164 5.94 19.07 -19.72
N SER A 165 4.97 18.16 -19.87
CA SER A 165 3.54 18.43 -19.70
C SER A 165 2.99 17.82 -18.41
N GLU A 166 2.41 18.66 -17.53
CA GLU A 166 1.79 18.22 -16.28
C GLU A 166 0.65 17.21 -16.50
N GLU A 167 -0.08 17.31 -17.62
CA GLU A 167 -1.16 16.38 -17.95
C GLU A 167 -0.65 14.96 -18.25
N ASP A 168 0.53 14.86 -18.88
CA ASP A 168 1.11 13.57 -19.22
C ASP A 168 1.78 12.93 -18.01
N GLU A 169 2.44 13.74 -17.15
CA GLU A 169 2.90 13.27 -15.84
C GLU A 169 1.74 12.73 -14.99
N LEU A 170 0.60 13.43 -14.99
CA LEU A 170 -0.59 12.98 -14.26
C LEU A 170 -1.08 11.62 -14.75
N LYS A 171 -1.16 11.40 -16.08
CA LYS A 171 -1.52 10.10 -16.66
C LYS A 171 -0.55 9.00 -16.23
N PHE A 172 0.76 9.29 -16.27
CA PHE A 172 1.77 8.34 -15.81
C PHE A 172 1.65 8.01 -14.33
N VAL A 173 1.30 8.96 -13.46
CA VAL A 173 1.11 8.67 -12.04
C VAL A 173 -0.21 7.93 -11.79
N GLN A 174 -1.25 8.16 -12.60
CA GLN A 174 -2.52 7.45 -12.50
C GLN A 174 -2.43 5.98 -12.94
N GLU A 175 -1.72 5.69 -14.03
CA GLU A 175 -1.62 4.35 -14.63
C GLU A 175 -0.29 3.63 -14.32
N GLY A 176 0.69 4.36 -13.80
CA GLY A 176 2.06 3.90 -13.67
C GLY A 176 2.30 2.92 -12.54
N THR A 177 3.48 2.32 -12.59
CA THR A 177 3.93 1.35 -11.59
C THR A 177 4.62 2.04 -10.42
N ILE A 178 4.47 1.45 -9.24
CA ILE A 178 5.09 1.92 -8.00
C ILE A 178 6.45 1.21 -7.86
N ALA A 179 7.52 1.99 -7.70
CA ALA A 179 8.86 1.48 -7.44
C ALA A 179 9.02 0.99 -5.99
N GLY A 180 8.34 1.65 -5.04
CA GLY A 180 8.39 1.28 -3.63
C GLY A 180 7.65 2.26 -2.73
N PHE A 181 7.89 2.14 -1.43
CA PHE A 181 7.28 2.99 -0.41
C PHE A 181 8.35 3.66 0.45
N VAL A 182 8.05 4.88 0.89
CA VAL A 182 8.88 5.67 1.80
C VAL A 182 8.00 6.26 2.89
N VAL A 183 8.57 6.53 4.07
CA VAL A 183 7.84 7.18 5.17
C VAL A 183 8.45 8.54 5.43
N VAL A 184 7.61 9.57 5.51
CA VAL A 184 8.08 10.91 5.89
C VAL A 184 8.43 10.93 7.39
N GLN A 185 9.70 11.15 7.71
CA GLN A 185 10.18 11.25 9.11
C GLN A 185 10.16 12.68 9.60
N GLU A 186 10.56 13.61 8.74
CA GLU A 186 10.64 15.03 9.06
C GLU A 186 10.26 15.86 7.84
N ILE A 187 9.61 17.01 8.08
CA ILE A 187 9.31 17.98 7.05
C ILE A 187 9.53 19.38 7.61
N SER A 188 10.35 20.17 6.92
CA SER A 188 10.70 21.53 7.31
C SER A 188 10.43 22.46 6.14
N VAL A 189 9.27 23.12 6.19
CA VAL A 189 8.81 24.07 5.17
C VAL A 189 9.76 25.27 5.07
N ASP A 190 10.26 25.77 6.21
CA ASP A 190 11.19 26.91 6.26
C ASP A 190 12.53 26.61 5.58
N ARG A 191 13.03 25.38 5.74
CA ARG A 191 14.30 24.93 5.14
C ARG A 191 14.12 24.37 3.73
N GLN A 192 12.89 24.29 3.24
CA GLN A 192 12.53 23.65 1.96
C GLN A 192 13.10 22.22 1.85
N SER A 193 13.10 21.47 2.96
CA SER A 193 13.65 20.12 3.03
C SER A 193 12.69 19.14 3.71
N MET A 194 12.72 17.88 3.28
CA MET A 194 12.04 16.77 3.95
C MET A 194 12.97 15.58 4.06
N THR A 195 12.84 14.82 5.15
CA THR A 195 13.58 13.59 5.37
C THR A 195 12.63 12.42 5.27
N VAL A 196 12.95 11.48 4.38
CA VAL A 196 12.16 10.26 4.17
C VAL A 196 12.97 9.04 4.54
N LEU A 197 12.32 8.06 5.16
CA LEU A 197 12.88 6.73 5.40
C LEU A 197 12.69 5.88 4.15
N ALA A 198 13.78 5.45 3.52
CA ALA A 198 13.77 4.54 2.38
C ALA A 198 14.23 3.13 2.80
N PRO A 199 13.74 2.07 2.13
CA PRO A 199 14.10 0.68 2.46
C PRO A 199 15.56 0.34 2.11
N CYS A 200 16.17 1.07 1.19
CA CYS A 200 17.56 0.90 0.78
C CYS A 200 18.27 2.26 0.74
N PRO A 201 19.58 2.29 1.02
CA PRO A 201 20.39 3.48 0.82
C PRO A 201 20.53 3.75 -0.69
N GLY A 202 20.45 5.02 -1.07
CA GLY A 202 20.58 5.43 -2.47
C GLY A 202 19.77 6.68 -2.77
N ARG A 203 19.71 7.05 -4.06
CA ARG A 203 18.74 8.04 -4.53
C ARG A 203 17.39 7.37 -4.77
N LEU A 204 16.31 8.11 -4.57
CA LEU A 204 14.99 7.61 -4.91
C LEU A 204 14.90 7.32 -6.42
N PRO A 205 14.22 6.24 -6.82
CA PRO A 205 14.02 5.89 -8.23
C PRO A 205 13.24 6.95 -9.04
N SER A 206 12.45 7.79 -8.36
CA SER A 206 11.73 8.91 -8.94
C SER A 206 11.41 9.94 -7.86
N VAL A 207 11.03 11.14 -8.30
CA VAL A 207 10.65 12.29 -7.47
C VAL A 207 9.12 12.44 -7.30
N HIS A 208 8.33 11.59 -7.97
CA HIS A 208 6.88 11.59 -7.85
C HIS A 208 6.45 10.75 -6.64
N LEU A 209 5.94 11.42 -5.62
CA LEU A 209 5.43 10.79 -4.40
C LEU A 209 3.93 10.97 -4.30
N VAL A 210 3.22 9.85 -4.16
CA VAL A 210 1.77 9.86 -3.91
C VAL A 210 1.51 9.57 -2.44
N SER A 211 0.78 10.47 -1.79
CA SER A 211 0.39 10.33 -0.39
C SER A 211 -0.74 9.30 -0.25
N GLY A 212 -0.55 8.37 0.68
CA GLY A 212 -1.57 7.40 1.08
C GLY A 212 -2.24 7.79 2.40
N GLY A 213 -3.42 7.23 2.66
CA GLY A 213 -4.11 7.40 3.96
C GLY A 213 -3.57 6.49 5.07
N VAL A 214 -2.29 6.11 5.04
CA VAL A 214 -1.68 5.23 6.05
C VAL A 214 -0.56 6.00 6.74
N LYS A 215 -0.70 6.18 8.06
CA LYS A 215 0.36 6.74 8.89
C LYS A 215 1.04 5.63 9.69
N TRP A 216 2.36 5.71 9.78
CA TRP A 216 3.18 4.79 10.53
C TRP A 216 4.32 5.55 11.20
N MET A 217 4.41 5.38 12.51
CA MET A 217 5.50 5.86 13.35
C MET A 217 6.21 4.62 13.88
N GLU A 218 7.53 4.68 13.90
CA GLU A 218 8.36 3.63 14.48
C GLU A 218 8.28 3.59 16.01
#